data_AF-A0A5D4K9X9-F1
#
_entry.id   AF-A0A5D4K9X9-F1
#
_cell.length_a   1.000
_cell.length_b   1.000
_cell.length_c   1.000
_cell.angle_alpha   90.00
_cell.angle_beta   90.00
_cell.angle_gamma   90.00
#
_symmetry.space_group_name_H-M   'P 1'
#
loop_
_entity.id
_entity.type
_entity.pdbx_description
1 polymer ?
#
loop_
_entity_poly.entity_id
_entity_poly.type
_entity_poly.pdbx_seq_one_letter_code
_entity_poly.pdbx_strand_id
1 'polypeptide(L)'
;MSDTAQVIILVLSIIVVLVLYTKSKDAESFLLLKLAGYTYIGAFVLDLDGVKLPLGFAVFLLFFRKPKVNADTKQIAAFAGVHILLLGIFIPHIETMIFQRTHHVDIQDTNFYSGSLADELEHLKDYFQMDRNSTELRGLDMVIQEDGTYKYLSFGLAEDTHKGTVNYSIDLSDDRESFEVSRYKVKEDDDYLSNLQFTDAELVLANIDIITPSMFEMEGKEYYHLKTDGIRESYDAKSDSNYKIDTAGKHKVEDNQLPAQTIVAEVCGSKELTETHYPFKCDQNEFFLLDYLPTSN
;
A
#
# COMPACT_ATOMS: atom_id res chain seq x y z
N MET A 1 -2.71 -17.95 3.37
CA MET A 1 -3.65 -17.76 4.50
C MET A 1 -2.83 -17.33 5.68
N SER A 2 -3.15 -16.20 6.31
CA SER A 2 -2.40 -15.68 7.46
C SER A 2 -2.26 -16.75 8.56
N ASP A 3 -1.12 -16.78 9.27
CA ASP A 3 -0.90 -17.70 10.39
C ASP A 3 -2.01 -17.56 11.46
N THR A 4 -2.49 -16.34 11.66
CA THR A 4 -3.63 -16.05 12.55
C THR A 4 -4.91 -16.75 12.10
N ALA A 5 -5.21 -16.73 10.80
CA ALA A 5 -6.39 -17.40 10.25
C ALA A 5 -6.29 -18.93 10.39
N GLN A 6 -5.10 -19.50 10.20
CA GLN A 6 -4.85 -20.93 10.42
C GLN A 6 -5.13 -21.33 11.87
N VAL A 7 -4.62 -20.56 12.83
CA VAL A 7 -4.85 -20.81 14.26
C VAL A 7 -6.32 -20.68 14.63
N ILE A 8 -7.02 -19.64 14.13
CA ILE A 8 -8.46 -19.46 14.38
C ILE A 8 -9.26 -20.65 13.86
N ILE A 9 -9.01 -21.09 12.63
CA ILE A 9 -9.68 -22.25 12.04
C ILE A 9 -9.40 -23.52 12.84
N LEU A 10 -8.16 -23.73 13.29
CA LEU A 10 -7.78 -24.89 14.10
C LEU A 10 -8.54 -24.90 15.44
N VAL A 11 -8.55 -23.78 16.16
CA VAL A 11 -9.24 -23.65 17.44
C VAL A 11 -10.75 -23.86 17.26
N LEU A 12 -11.36 -23.26 16.24
CA LEU A 12 -12.77 -23.44 15.92
C LEU A 12 -13.10 -24.92 15.62
N SER A 13 -12.24 -25.60 14.88
CA SER A 13 -12.38 -27.03 14.56
C SER A 13 -12.38 -27.90 15.83
N ILE A 14 -11.45 -27.62 16.77
CA ILE A 14 -11.38 -28.33 18.05
C ILE A 14 -12.65 -28.09 18.88
N ILE A 15 -13.10 -26.85 18.99
CA ILE A 15 -14.33 -26.50 19.73
C ILE A 15 -15.54 -27.23 19.15
N VAL A 16 -15.70 -27.23 17.82
CA VAL A 16 -16.80 -27.93 17.15
C VAL A 16 -16.78 -29.42 17.49
N VAL A 17 -15.62 -30.08 17.39
CA VAL A 17 -15.50 -31.52 17.70
C VAL A 17 -15.85 -31.80 19.17
N LEU A 18 -15.39 -30.97 20.11
CA LEU A 18 -15.69 -31.11 21.53
C LEU A 18 -17.18 -30.91 21.84
N VAL A 19 -17.82 -29.92 21.24
CA VAL A 19 -19.27 -29.66 21.40
C VAL A 19 -20.09 -30.80 20.81
N LEU A 20 -19.68 -31.37 19.68
CA LEU A 20 -20.35 -32.53 19.09
C LEU A 20 -20.16 -33.78 19.94
N TYR A 21 -18.98 -33.96 20.53
CA TYR A 21 -18.70 -35.06 21.44
C TYR A 21 -19.60 -35.00 22.69
N THR A 22 -19.73 -33.84 23.34
CA THR A 22 -20.58 -33.70 24.53
C THR A 22 -22.08 -33.83 24.24
N LYS A 23 -22.51 -33.52 23.02
CA LYS A 23 -23.91 -33.69 22.57
C LYS A 23 -24.25 -35.08 22.04
N SER A 24 -23.26 -35.97 21.93
CA SER A 24 -23.49 -37.33 21.47
C SER A 24 -24.29 -38.14 22.50
N LYS A 25 -25.26 -38.92 22.03
CA LYS A 25 -26.18 -39.67 22.90
C LYS A 25 -25.70 -41.09 23.15
N ASP A 26 -25.03 -41.70 22.18
CA ASP A 26 -24.64 -43.09 22.22
C ASP A 26 -23.15 -43.23 22.56
N ALA A 27 -22.84 -44.08 23.53
CA ALA A 27 -21.46 -44.45 23.84
C ALA A 27 -20.87 -45.21 22.65
N GLU A 28 -19.82 -44.64 22.05
CA GLU A 28 -19.13 -45.24 20.91
C GLU A 28 -17.62 -45.18 21.11
N SER A 29 -16.93 -46.28 20.83
CA SER A 29 -15.46 -46.32 20.92
C SER A 29 -14.82 -45.33 19.94
N PHE A 30 -13.83 -44.58 20.45
CA PHE A 30 -13.07 -43.58 19.69
C PHE A 30 -13.94 -42.51 19.02
N LEU A 31 -15.08 -42.16 19.62
CA LEU A 31 -16.02 -41.21 19.03
C LEU A 31 -15.38 -39.85 18.71
N LEU A 32 -14.54 -39.32 19.60
CA LEU A 32 -13.84 -38.04 19.38
C LEU A 32 -12.96 -38.07 18.11
N LEU A 33 -12.20 -39.15 17.92
CA LEU A 33 -11.38 -39.35 16.72
C LEU A 33 -12.25 -39.50 15.46
N LYS A 34 -13.37 -40.20 15.57
CA LYS A 34 -14.32 -40.33 14.46
C LYS A 34 -14.91 -38.98 14.09
N LEU A 35 -15.36 -38.16 15.05
CA LEU A 35 -15.90 -36.83 14.78
C LEU A 35 -14.84 -35.93 14.12
N ALA A 36 -13.60 -35.94 14.61
CA ALA A 36 -12.49 -35.24 13.97
C ALA A 36 -12.28 -35.72 12.51
N GLY A 37 -12.33 -37.04 12.27
CA GLY A 37 -12.25 -37.61 10.93
C GLY A 37 -13.39 -37.18 10.00
N TYR A 38 -14.63 -37.18 10.47
CA TYR A 38 -15.79 -36.71 9.68
C TYR A 38 -15.67 -35.22 9.37
N THR A 39 -15.24 -34.38 10.32
CA THR A 39 -14.97 -32.96 10.09
C THR A 39 -13.85 -32.75 9.09
N TYR A 40 -12.76 -33.51 9.18
CA TYR A 40 -11.65 -33.43 8.22
C TYR A 40 -12.08 -33.84 6.81
N ILE A 41 -12.86 -34.93 6.68
CA ILE A 41 -13.44 -35.34 5.39
C ILE A 41 -14.32 -34.22 4.82
N GLY A 42 -15.16 -33.59 5.64
CA GLY A 42 -15.99 -32.48 5.19
C GLY A 42 -15.20 -31.26 4.72
N ALA A 43 -14.06 -30.97 5.34
CA ALA A 43 -13.19 -29.84 5.01
C ALA A 43 -12.21 -30.13 3.86
N PHE A 44 -12.09 -31.37 3.41
CA PHE A 44 -11.08 -31.76 2.44
C PHE A 44 -11.39 -31.23 1.03
N VAL A 45 -10.35 -30.64 0.43
CA VAL A 45 -10.40 -29.95 -0.86
C VAL A 45 -9.54 -30.67 -1.88
N LEU A 46 -10.03 -30.73 -3.11
CA LEU A 46 -9.21 -30.96 -4.28
C LEU A 46 -8.97 -29.60 -4.96
N ASP A 47 -7.71 -29.24 -5.14
CA ASP A 47 -7.31 -28.04 -5.90
C ASP A 47 -6.98 -28.46 -7.34
N LEU A 48 -7.76 -27.97 -8.30
CA LEU A 48 -7.55 -28.18 -9.73
C LEU A 48 -7.30 -26.83 -10.39
N ASP A 49 -6.03 -26.49 -10.61
CA ASP A 49 -5.60 -25.25 -11.25
C ASP A 49 -6.29 -24.00 -10.68
N GLY A 50 -6.43 -23.91 -9.35
CA GLY A 50 -7.03 -22.79 -8.64
C GLY A 50 -8.52 -22.94 -8.35
N VAL A 51 -9.19 -23.96 -8.90
CA VAL A 51 -10.58 -24.30 -8.56
C VAL A 51 -10.59 -25.28 -7.40
N LYS A 52 -11.00 -24.78 -6.22
CA LYS A 52 -11.10 -25.56 -4.98
C LYS A 52 -12.45 -26.27 -4.89
N LEU A 53 -12.46 -27.59 -5.10
CA LEU A 53 -13.66 -28.43 -5.03
C LEU A 53 -13.74 -29.18 -3.69
N PRO A 54 -14.91 -29.24 -3.03
CA PRO A 54 -15.09 -29.94 -1.75
C PRO A 54 -15.19 -31.47 -1.93
N LEU A 55 -14.12 -32.08 -2.46
CA LEU A 55 -14.10 -33.50 -2.83
C LEU A 55 -14.39 -34.41 -1.64
N GLY A 56 -13.86 -34.10 -0.44
CA GLY A 56 -14.09 -34.95 0.71
C GLY A 56 -15.55 -34.97 1.14
N PHE A 57 -16.27 -33.85 0.99
CA PHE A 57 -17.70 -33.82 1.23
C PHE A 57 -18.47 -34.66 0.19
N ALA A 58 -18.05 -34.66 -1.08
CA ALA A 58 -18.62 -35.55 -2.09
C ALA A 58 -18.41 -37.03 -1.73
N VAL A 59 -17.21 -37.40 -1.27
CA VAL A 59 -16.90 -38.75 -0.75
C VAL A 59 -17.78 -39.09 0.45
N PHE A 60 -18.00 -38.15 1.37
CA PHE A 60 -18.91 -38.33 2.50
C PHE A 60 -20.34 -38.62 2.04
N LEU A 61 -20.87 -37.86 1.08
CA LEU A 61 -22.22 -38.06 0.53
C LEU A 61 -22.38 -39.43 -0.14
N LEU A 62 -21.34 -39.92 -0.81
CA LEU A 62 -21.36 -41.19 -1.54
C LEU A 62 -21.18 -42.41 -0.63
N PHE A 63 -20.25 -42.36 0.33
CA PHE A 63 -19.82 -43.54 1.09
C PHE A 63 -20.18 -43.53 2.57
N PHE A 64 -20.41 -42.36 3.17
CA PHE A 64 -20.51 -42.21 4.63
C PHE A 64 -21.83 -41.61 5.12
N ARG A 65 -22.83 -41.47 4.25
CA ARG A 65 -24.13 -40.82 4.54
C ARG A 65 -24.95 -41.52 5.64
N LYS A 66 -24.82 -42.84 5.83
CA LYS A 66 -25.62 -43.62 6.79
C LYS A 66 -24.75 -44.43 7.77
N PRO A 67 -24.02 -43.78 8.68
CA PRO A 67 -23.34 -44.49 9.76
C PRO A 67 -24.36 -45.14 10.72
N LYS A 68 -23.97 -46.24 11.37
CA LYS A 68 -24.89 -47.05 12.20
C LYS A 68 -25.14 -46.48 13.61
N VAL A 69 -24.19 -45.74 14.17
CA VAL A 69 -24.21 -45.20 15.55
C VAL A 69 -23.82 -43.72 15.50
N ASN A 70 -24.44 -42.87 16.34
CA ASN A 70 -24.23 -41.42 16.36
C ASN A 70 -24.34 -40.76 14.97
N ALA A 71 -25.34 -41.17 14.17
CA ALA A 71 -25.40 -40.80 12.77
C ALA A 71 -25.57 -39.30 12.54
N ASP A 72 -26.51 -38.70 13.26
CA ASP A 72 -26.80 -37.28 13.17
C ASP A 72 -25.56 -36.45 13.56
N THR A 73 -24.88 -36.81 14.65
CA THR A 73 -23.67 -36.11 15.11
C THR A 73 -22.53 -36.18 14.10
N LYS A 74 -22.33 -37.33 13.45
CA LYS A 74 -21.29 -37.51 12.41
C LYS A 74 -21.63 -36.78 11.12
N GLN A 75 -22.91 -36.72 10.75
CA GLN A 75 -23.35 -35.91 9.61
C GLN A 75 -23.11 -34.42 9.89
N ILE A 76 -23.49 -33.92 11.07
CA ILE A 76 -23.23 -32.55 11.48
C ILE A 76 -21.73 -32.26 11.48
N ALA A 77 -20.89 -33.21 11.93
CA ALA A 77 -19.43 -33.07 11.89
C ALA A 77 -18.91 -32.86 10.45
N ALA A 78 -19.40 -33.64 9.48
CA ALA A 78 -19.04 -33.48 8.07
C ALA A 78 -19.53 -32.14 7.48
N PHE A 79 -20.77 -31.74 7.79
CA PHE A 79 -21.26 -30.41 7.38
C PHE A 79 -20.45 -29.27 8.01
N ALA A 80 -20.06 -29.40 9.29
CA ALA A 80 -19.20 -28.41 9.94
C ALA A 80 -17.83 -28.30 9.24
N GLY A 81 -17.28 -29.43 8.78
CA GLY A 81 -16.09 -29.43 7.93
C GLY A 81 -16.24 -28.58 6.66
N VAL A 82 -17.38 -28.69 5.98
CA VAL A 82 -17.67 -27.84 4.80
C VAL A 82 -17.74 -26.36 5.18
N HIS A 83 -18.37 -26.01 6.30
CA HIS A 83 -18.42 -24.62 6.75
C HIS A 83 -17.02 -24.09 7.09
N ILE A 84 -16.18 -24.90 7.73
CA ILE A 84 -14.77 -24.57 7.99
C ILE A 84 -14.01 -24.34 6.69
N LEU A 85 -14.22 -25.18 5.68
CA LEU A 85 -13.67 -24.99 4.35
C LEU A 85 -14.11 -23.65 3.75
N LEU A 86 -15.41 -23.34 3.77
CA LEU A 86 -15.91 -22.06 3.26
C LEU A 86 -15.24 -20.89 3.99
N LEU A 87 -15.13 -20.94 5.32
CA LEU A 87 -14.41 -19.94 6.09
C LEU A 87 -12.95 -19.81 5.64
N GLY A 88 -12.24 -20.92 5.40
CA GLY A 88 -10.86 -20.89 4.89
C GLY A 88 -10.72 -20.27 3.50
N ILE A 89 -11.77 -20.27 2.68
CA ILE A 89 -11.80 -19.59 1.38
C ILE A 89 -12.08 -18.09 1.55
N PHE A 90 -13.05 -17.71 2.40
CA PHE A 90 -13.48 -16.32 2.55
C PHE A 90 -12.58 -15.48 3.45
N ILE A 91 -11.98 -16.04 4.50
CA ILE A 91 -11.15 -15.29 5.46
C ILE A 91 -10.01 -14.53 4.75
N PRO A 92 -9.19 -15.15 3.88
CA PRO A 92 -8.12 -14.43 3.17
C PRO A 92 -8.64 -13.26 2.32
N HIS A 93 -9.83 -13.40 1.74
CA HIS A 93 -10.45 -12.34 0.95
C HIS A 93 -10.90 -11.17 1.86
N ILE A 94 -11.50 -11.49 3.02
CA ILE A 94 -11.87 -10.50 4.04
C ILE A 94 -10.63 -9.79 4.59
N GLU A 95 -9.56 -10.53 4.91
CA GLU A 95 -8.29 -9.96 5.37
C GLU A 95 -7.73 -8.97 4.34
N THR A 96 -7.78 -9.34 3.06
CA THR A 96 -7.31 -8.48 1.96
C THR A 96 -8.20 -7.23 1.83
N MET A 97 -9.52 -7.39 1.84
CA MET A 97 -10.46 -6.27 1.75
C MET A 97 -10.33 -5.29 2.93
N ILE A 98 -10.15 -5.80 4.15
CA ILE A 98 -9.93 -4.96 5.33
C ILE A 98 -8.59 -4.24 5.23
N PHE A 99 -7.53 -4.94 4.80
CA PHE A 99 -6.19 -4.37 4.66
C PHE A 99 -6.13 -3.28 3.58
N GLN A 100 -6.80 -3.50 2.44
CA GLN A 100 -6.83 -2.59 1.29
C GLN A 100 -7.89 -1.48 1.41
N ARG A 101 -8.62 -1.42 2.52
CA ARG A 101 -9.61 -0.37 2.74
C ARG A 101 -8.95 1.00 2.72
N THR A 102 -9.55 1.96 2.01
CA THR A 102 -9.13 3.37 2.06
C THR A 102 -9.36 3.95 3.45
N HIS A 103 -8.30 4.51 4.03
CA HIS A 103 -8.32 5.27 5.26
C HIS A 103 -8.38 6.76 4.93
N HIS A 104 -9.07 7.52 5.78
CA HIS A 104 -9.07 8.98 5.71
C HIS A 104 -8.24 9.46 6.89
N VAL A 105 -7.17 10.19 6.63
CA VAL A 105 -6.24 10.70 7.65
C VAL A 105 -6.19 12.21 7.49
N ASP A 106 -6.59 12.95 8.53
CA ASP A 106 -6.61 14.42 8.48
C ASP A 106 -5.20 14.96 8.17
N ILE A 107 -5.12 15.93 7.26
CA ILE A 107 -3.87 16.63 6.95
C ILE A 107 -3.52 17.59 8.10
N GLN A 108 -2.25 17.73 8.43
CA GLN A 108 -1.81 18.65 9.49
C GLN A 108 -1.85 20.11 9.03
N ASP A 109 -1.50 20.39 7.77
CA ASP A 109 -1.60 21.71 7.16
C ASP A 109 -2.11 21.66 5.71
N THR A 110 -3.06 22.53 5.37
CA THR A 110 -3.63 22.62 4.01
C THR A 110 -2.81 23.51 3.07
N ASN A 111 -1.72 24.08 3.57
CA ASN A 111 -0.84 24.96 2.82
C ASN A 111 0.61 24.44 2.81
N PHE A 112 1.18 24.38 1.60
CA PHE A 112 2.53 23.90 1.37
C PHE A 112 3.62 24.72 2.05
N TYR A 113 3.47 26.06 2.11
CA TYR A 113 4.54 26.92 2.63
C TYR A 113 4.55 27.04 4.16
N SER A 114 3.42 26.77 4.83
CA SER A 114 3.37 26.74 6.30
C SER A 114 3.50 25.33 6.87
N GLY A 115 3.15 24.30 6.09
CA GLY A 115 3.30 22.90 6.45
C GLY A 115 4.66 22.30 6.10
N SER A 116 4.76 20.98 6.28
CA SER A 116 5.90 20.17 5.89
C SER A 116 5.42 18.80 5.43
N LEU A 117 5.76 18.40 4.21
CA LEU A 117 5.47 17.06 3.70
C LEU A 117 6.22 15.98 4.48
N ALA A 118 7.41 16.29 5.01
CA ALA A 118 8.15 15.39 5.90
C ALA A 118 7.39 15.15 7.22
N ASP A 119 6.81 16.19 7.82
CA ASP A 119 5.97 16.06 9.03
C ASP A 119 4.67 15.27 8.73
N GLU A 120 4.04 15.51 7.58
CA GLU A 120 2.89 14.71 7.11
C GLU A 120 3.25 13.22 6.95
N LEU A 121 4.46 12.93 6.45
CA LEU A 121 4.97 11.56 6.37
C LEU A 121 5.14 10.95 7.76
N GLU A 122 5.69 11.68 8.75
CA GLU A 122 5.80 11.17 10.12
C GLU A 122 4.42 10.87 10.72
N HIS A 123 3.43 11.75 10.49
CA HIS A 123 2.06 11.53 10.91
C HIS A 123 1.46 10.25 10.30
N LEU A 124 1.67 10.01 9.00
CA LEU A 124 1.24 8.80 8.32
C LEU A 124 1.97 7.56 8.85
N LYS A 125 3.29 7.64 9.06
CA LYS A 125 4.10 6.55 9.64
C LYS A 125 3.55 6.16 11.02
N ASP A 126 3.22 7.13 11.86
CA ASP A 126 2.65 6.88 13.18
C ASP A 126 1.22 6.31 13.12
N TYR A 127 0.37 6.83 12.24
CA TYR A 127 -1.01 6.33 12.06
C TYR A 127 -1.02 4.85 11.63
N PHE A 128 -0.16 4.48 10.68
CA PHE A 128 -0.09 3.13 10.13
C PHE A 128 0.88 2.20 10.85
N GLN A 129 1.65 2.72 11.83
CA GLN A 129 2.71 2.01 12.54
C GLN A 129 3.78 1.44 11.58
N MET A 130 4.18 2.25 10.60
CA MET A 130 5.22 1.90 9.63
C MET A 130 6.60 1.83 10.31
N ASP A 131 7.52 1.05 9.76
CA ASP A 131 8.93 1.14 10.12
C ASP A 131 9.47 2.54 9.79
N ARG A 132 10.09 3.17 10.77
CA ARG A 132 10.61 4.54 10.64
C ARG A 132 11.80 4.63 9.69
N ASN A 133 12.53 3.55 9.47
CA ASN A 133 13.84 3.56 8.79
C ASN A 133 13.82 3.03 7.35
N SER A 134 12.68 2.58 6.83
CA SER A 134 12.63 1.86 5.54
C SER A 134 11.41 2.24 4.71
N THR A 135 11.14 3.54 4.59
CA THR A 135 10.07 4.05 3.74
C THR A 135 10.65 4.78 2.54
N GLU A 136 10.33 4.29 1.34
CA GLU A 136 10.81 4.83 0.08
C GLU A 136 9.72 5.62 -0.62
N LEU A 137 10.08 6.72 -1.28
CA LEU A 137 9.14 7.48 -2.12
C LEU A 137 8.96 6.77 -3.46
N ARG A 138 7.71 6.55 -3.85
CA ARG A 138 7.30 5.97 -5.15
C ARG A 138 6.62 7.04 -5.99
N GLY A 139 7.32 8.15 -6.15
CA GLY A 139 6.86 9.34 -6.85
C GLY A 139 5.99 10.27 -6.01
N LEU A 140 6.01 11.53 -6.41
CA LEU A 140 5.20 12.62 -5.90
C LEU A 140 4.73 13.48 -7.07
N ASP A 141 3.49 13.90 -7.01
CA ASP A 141 2.83 14.78 -7.96
C ASP A 141 1.95 15.75 -7.18
N MET A 142 2.22 17.05 -7.27
CA MET A 142 1.51 18.07 -6.52
C MET A 142 1.25 19.32 -7.36
N VAL A 143 0.07 19.91 -7.18
CA VAL A 143 -0.28 21.20 -7.75
C VAL A 143 -0.64 22.15 -6.63
N ILE A 144 0.09 23.25 -6.54
CA ILE A 144 -0.13 24.32 -5.55
C ILE A 144 -0.50 25.62 -6.25
N GLN A 145 -1.29 26.43 -5.55
CA GLN A 145 -1.52 27.81 -5.94
C GLN A 145 -0.34 28.70 -5.49
N GLU A 146 -0.25 29.92 -6.01
CA GLU A 146 0.77 30.91 -5.63
C GLU A 146 0.85 31.18 -4.12
N ASP A 147 -0.28 31.07 -3.40
CA ASP A 147 -0.32 31.22 -1.95
C ASP A 147 0.06 29.96 -1.16
N GLY A 148 0.35 28.85 -1.84
CA GLY A 148 0.73 27.56 -1.26
C GLY A 148 -0.43 26.60 -1.03
N THR A 149 -1.67 27.01 -1.30
CA THR A 149 -2.84 26.14 -1.14
C THR A 149 -2.75 24.94 -2.09
N TYR A 150 -2.85 23.73 -1.56
CA TYR A 150 -2.91 22.52 -2.39
C TYR A 150 -4.17 22.52 -3.26
N LYS A 151 -4.01 22.23 -4.55
CA LYS A 151 -5.09 21.89 -5.48
C LYS A 151 -5.12 20.40 -5.79
N TYR A 152 -3.95 19.78 -5.78
CA TYR A 152 -3.73 18.36 -5.95
C TYR A 152 -2.47 17.97 -5.18
N LEU A 153 -2.48 16.81 -4.54
CA LEU A 153 -1.30 16.19 -3.95
C LEU A 153 -1.51 14.69 -3.96
N SER A 154 -0.58 13.98 -4.59
CA SER A 154 -0.54 12.53 -4.62
C SER A 154 0.90 12.07 -4.49
N PHE A 155 1.14 11.08 -3.63
CA PHE A 155 2.45 10.46 -3.53
C PHE A 155 2.32 8.99 -3.14
N GLY A 156 3.26 8.21 -3.66
CA GLY A 156 3.37 6.80 -3.35
C GLY A 156 4.44 6.56 -2.30
N LEU A 157 4.23 5.58 -1.41
CA LEU A 157 5.28 5.08 -0.52
C LEU A 157 5.41 3.58 -0.66
N ALA A 158 6.60 3.06 -0.40
CA ALA A 158 6.84 1.63 -0.22
C ALA A 158 7.58 1.36 1.10
N GLU A 159 7.18 0.30 1.77
CA GLU A 159 7.78 -0.19 3.00
C GLU A 159 8.09 -1.68 2.86
N ASP A 160 9.34 -2.06 3.09
CA ASP A 160 9.74 -3.45 3.13
C ASP A 160 9.49 -4.05 4.51
N THR A 161 8.60 -5.05 4.56
CA THR A 161 8.28 -5.77 5.79
C THR A 161 8.81 -7.20 5.73
N HIS A 162 8.89 -7.86 6.89
CA HIS A 162 9.19 -9.30 6.98
C HIS A 162 8.21 -10.22 6.20
N LYS A 163 7.10 -9.69 5.67
CA LYS A 163 6.08 -10.42 4.89
C LYS A 163 6.01 -9.95 3.43
N GLY A 164 6.99 -9.18 2.97
CA GLY A 164 7.05 -8.55 1.64
C GLY A 164 6.82 -7.05 1.68
N THR A 165 6.78 -6.42 0.52
CA THR A 165 6.63 -4.97 0.36
C THR A 165 5.17 -4.53 0.46
N VAL A 166 4.90 -3.54 1.30
CA VAL A 166 3.62 -2.84 1.38
C VAL A 166 3.75 -1.52 0.63
N ASN A 167 2.88 -1.28 -0.33
CA ASN A 167 2.79 -0.01 -1.03
C ASN A 167 1.59 0.78 -0.52
N TYR A 168 1.76 2.11 -0.50
CA TYR A 168 0.78 3.08 -0.07
C TYR A 168 0.54 4.04 -1.25
N SER A 169 -0.72 4.27 -1.61
CA SER A 169 -1.12 5.39 -2.47
C SER A 169 -1.80 6.40 -1.57
N ILE A 170 -1.28 7.62 -1.55
CA ILE A 170 -1.76 8.72 -0.73
C ILE A 170 -2.22 9.82 -1.66
N ASP A 171 -3.51 10.14 -1.60
CA ASP A 171 -4.13 11.15 -2.44
C ASP A 171 -4.86 12.16 -1.55
N LEU A 172 -4.70 13.45 -1.82
CA LEU A 172 -5.47 14.50 -1.15
C LEU A 172 -6.96 14.37 -1.52
N SER A 173 -7.82 14.37 -0.51
CA SER A 173 -9.27 14.28 -0.69
C SER A 173 -9.84 15.49 -1.43
N ASP A 174 -11.04 15.33 -2.01
CA ASP A 174 -11.74 16.40 -2.73
C ASP A 174 -12.04 17.64 -1.87
N ASP A 175 -12.26 17.45 -0.56
CA ASP A 175 -12.44 18.54 0.41
C ASP A 175 -11.12 19.19 0.86
N ARG A 176 -9.98 18.55 0.55
CA ARG A 176 -8.61 18.99 0.86
C ARG A 176 -8.32 19.10 2.36
N GLU A 177 -9.08 18.40 3.18
CA GLU A 177 -8.89 18.37 4.63
C GLU A 177 -8.27 17.05 5.11
N SER A 178 -8.13 16.06 4.22
CA SER A 178 -7.59 14.75 4.56
C SER A 178 -6.85 14.07 3.41
N PHE A 179 -6.11 13.02 3.73
CA PHE A 179 -5.56 12.08 2.78
C PHE A 179 -6.45 10.83 2.69
N GLU A 180 -6.77 10.44 1.47
CA GLU A 180 -7.26 9.11 1.13
C GLU A 180 -6.06 8.18 0.93
N VAL A 181 -5.84 7.29 1.91
CA VAL A 181 -4.70 6.37 1.91
C VAL A 181 -5.16 4.95 1.64
N SER A 182 -4.71 4.39 0.52
CA SER A 182 -4.93 2.99 0.18
C SER A 182 -3.62 2.19 0.27
N ARG A 183 -3.71 0.92 0.69
CA ARG A 183 -2.56 0.06 0.94
C ARG A 183 -2.69 -1.25 0.21
N TYR A 184 -1.61 -1.76 -0.37
CA TYR A 184 -1.62 -3.07 -1.01
C TYR A 184 -0.28 -3.78 -0.86
N LYS A 185 -0.33 -5.11 -0.85
CA LYS A 185 0.88 -5.96 -0.75
C LYS A 185 1.26 -6.42 -2.14
N VAL A 186 2.53 -6.21 -2.51
CA VAL A 186 3.11 -6.81 -3.70
C VAL A 186 3.75 -8.12 -3.28
N LYS A 187 3.47 -9.20 -4.01
CA LYS A 187 4.10 -10.50 -3.74
C LYS A 187 5.53 -10.45 -4.30
N GLU A 188 6.47 -11.09 -3.60
CA GLU A 188 7.90 -11.16 -3.98
C GLU A 188 8.15 -11.58 -5.44
N ASP A 189 7.22 -12.30 -6.09
CA ASP A 189 7.38 -12.77 -7.47
C ASP A 189 7.11 -11.70 -8.55
N ASP A 190 6.55 -10.53 -8.22
CA ASP A 190 6.39 -9.39 -9.15
C ASP A 190 7.64 -8.48 -9.11
N ASP A 191 8.75 -9.06 -9.57
CA ASP A 191 10.14 -8.62 -9.45
C ASP A 191 10.53 -7.40 -10.32
N TYR A 192 9.55 -6.63 -10.82
CA TYR A 192 9.83 -5.50 -11.73
C TYR A 192 10.30 -4.23 -11.00
N LEU A 193 9.95 -4.10 -9.71
CA LEU A 193 10.26 -2.91 -8.90
C LEU A 193 11.43 -3.12 -7.91
N SER A 194 11.94 -4.35 -7.76
CA SER A 194 13.02 -4.71 -6.82
C SER A 194 14.40 -4.18 -7.22
N ASN A 195 14.58 -3.75 -8.47
CA ASN A 195 15.86 -3.26 -9.01
C ASN A 195 16.00 -1.73 -9.02
N LEU A 196 14.95 -1.00 -8.65
CA LEU A 196 14.99 0.46 -8.57
C LEU A 196 15.43 0.84 -7.15
N GLN A 197 16.58 1.52 -7.04
CA GLN A 197 17.05 2.10 -5.77
C GLN A 197 16.25 3.37 -5.53
N PHE A 198 15.14 3.27 -4.81
CA PHE A 198 14.38 4.44 -4.42
C PHE A 198 15.07 5.15 -3.25
N THR A 199 14.93 6.47 -3.22
CA THR A 199 15.48 7.27 -2.12
C THR A 199 14.53 7.21 -0.93
N ASP A 200 15.11 7.29 0.27
CA ASP A 200 14.36 7.50 1.50
C ASP A 200 13.36 8.66 1.34
N ALA A 201 12.09 8.39 1.66
CA ALA A 201 11.01 9.33 1.41
C ALA A 201 11.16 10.62 2.21
N GLU A 202 11.63 10.51 3.45
CA GLU A 202 11.80 11.66 4.35
C GLU A 202 12.87 12.61 3.80
N LEU A 203 13.96 12.08 3.27
CA LEU A 203 14.98 12.88 2.60
C LEU A 203 14.42 13.64 1.38
N VAL A 204 13.64 12.98 0.53
CA VAL A 204 13.08 13.63 -0.67
C VAL A 204 12.09 14.72 -0.28
N LEU A 205 11.13 14.40 0.59
CA LEU A 205 10.09 15.34 1.03
C LEU A 205 10.70 16.54 1.77
N ALA A 206 11.69 16.32 2.64
CA ALA A 206 12.39 17.40 3.32
C ALA A 206 13.13 18.34 2.34
N ASN A 207 13.64 17.83 1.23
CA ASN A 207 14.23 18.67 0.17
C ASN A 207 13.17 19.41 -0.65
N ILE A 208 11.94 18.93 -0.72
CA ILE A 208 10.82 19.65 -1.34
C ILE A 208 10.35 20.76 -0.40
N ASP A 209 10.29 20.51 0.91
CA ASP A 209 9.84 21.45 1.94
C ASP A 209 10.69 22.73 2.04
N ILE A 210 11.94 22.73 1.54
CA ILE A 210 12.77 23.95 1.52
C ILE A 210 12.33 24.95 0.44
N ILE A 211 11.46 24.54 -0.49
CA ILE A 211 11.03 25.39 -1.61
C ILE A 211 10.12 26.50 -1.09
N THR A 212 10.53 27.75 -1.31
CA THR A 212 9.76 28.93 -0.91
C THR A 212 9.04 29.57 -2.11
N PRO A 213 8.05 30.47 -1.89
CA PRO A 213 7.34 31.15 -2.97
C PRO A 213 8.28 31.88 -3.94
N SER A 214 9.37 32.48 -3.43
CA SER A 214 10.37 33.19 -4.24
C SER A 214 11.17 32.27 -5.17
N MET A 215 11.12 30.95 -5.00
CA MET A 215 11.78 30.02 -5.92
C MET A 215 10.90 29.75 -7.15
N PHE A 216 9.60 30.01 -7.07
CA PHE A 216 8.65 29.84 -8.18
C PHE A 216 8.48 31.09 -9.04
N GLU A 217 9.51 31.96 -9.16
CA GLU A 217 9.48 33.20 -9.97
C GLU A 217 9.20 32.97 -11.48
N MET A 218 7.96 32.62 -11.82
CA MET A 218 7.45 32.42 -13.16
C MET A 218 6.39 33.49 -13.43
N GLU A 219 6.71 34.43 -14.32
CA GLU A 219 5.91 35.64 -14.49
C GLU A 219 4.47 35.33 -14.93
N GLY A 220 3.52 35.81 -14.12
CA GLY A 220 2.09 35.68 -14.38
C GLY A 220 1.57 34.26 -14.30
N LYS A 221 2.14 33.40 -13.45
CA LYS A 221 1.63 32.06 -13.14
C LYS A 221 0.88 32.07 -11.81
N GLU A 222 -0.24 31.36 -11.77
CA GLU A 222 -1.09 31.25 -10.58
C GLU A 222 -0.97 29.87 -9.93
N TYR A 223 -0.53 28.87 -10.69
CA TYR A 223 -0.40 27.48 -10.26
C TYR A 223 0.97 26.93 -10.61
N TYR A 224 1.50 26.12 -9.72
CA TYR A 224 2.77 25.43 -9.86
C TYR A 224 2.53 23.93 -9.68
N HIS A 225 2.90 23.16 -10.69
CA HIS A 225 2.89 21.71 -10.67
C HIS A 225 4.32 21.23 -10.46
N LEU A 226 4.53 20.41 -9.44
CA LEU A 226 5.81 19.81 -9.12
C LEU A 226 5.65 18.29 -9.16
N LYS A 227 6.56 17.63 -9.86
CA LYS A 227 6.57 16.17 -9.99
C LYS A 227 7.97 15.62 -9.86
N THR A 228 8.13 14.54 -9.12
CA THR A 228 9.38 13.78 -9.02
C THR A 228 9.09 12.29 -8.89
N ASP A 229 9.99 11.43 -9.35
CA ASP A 229 9.95 10.00 -9.05
C ASP A 229 10.63 9.68 -7.70
N GLY A 230 11.33 10.64 -7.10
CA GLY A 230 12.07 10.49 -5.86
C GLY A 230 13.40 9.76 -6.01
N ILE A 231 13.86 9.46 -7.23
CA ILE A 231 15.09 8.70 -7.46
C ILE A 231 16.28 9.66 -7.50
N ARG A 232 17.38 9.29 -6.83
CA ARG A 232 18.66 9.95 -7.03
C ARG A 232 19.34 9.36 -8.26
N GLU A 233 19.65 10.20 -9.22
CA GLU A 233 20.27 9.79 -10.46
C GLU A 233 21.45 10.67 -10.87
N SER A 234 22.25 10.16 -11.81
CA SER A 234 23.30 10.93 -12.48
C SER A 234 22.68 11.80 -13.57
N TYR A 235 22.24 13.00 -13.21
CA TYR A 235 21.63 13.93 -14.14
C TYR A 235 22.69 14.65 -14.99
N ASP A 236 22.55 14.58 -16.31
CA ASP A 236 23.49 15.15 -17.29
C ASP A 236 22.82 15.99 -18.39
N ALA A 237 21.50 16.16 -18.32
CA ALA A 237 20.74 16.88 -19.33
C ALA A 237 21.03 18.38 -19.28
N LYS A 238 21.53 18.91 -20.39
CA LYS A 238 21.88 20.33 -20.55
C LYS A 238 20.66 21.15 -20.90
N SER A 239 20.39 22.17 -20.10
CA SER A 239 19.23 23.05 -20.26
C SER A 239 19.45 24.36 -19.54
N ASP A 240 19.00 25.45 -20.14
CA ASP A 240 18.96 26.77 -19.48
C ASP A 240 17.96 26.84 -18.31
N SER A 241 17.12 25.81 -18.16
CA SER A 241 16.09 25.71 -17.14
C SER A 241 16.47 24.82 -15.94
N ASN A 242 17.75 24.50 -15.76
CA ASN A 242 18.24 23.71 -14.63
C ASN A 242 18.57 24.62 -13.44
N TYR A 243 17.98 24.33 -12.30
CA TYR A 243 18.19 25.09 -11.08
C TYR A 243 18.49 24.17 -9.91
N LYS A 244 19.59 24.43 -9.21
CA LYS A 244 19.87 23.84 -7.90
C LYS A 244 18.95 24.51 -6.88
N ILE A 245 18.29 23.70 -6.07
CA ILE A 245 17.51 24.16 -4.93
C ILE A 245 18.23 23.75 -3.66
N ASP A 246 18.47 24.72 -2.79
CA ASP A 246 19.00 24.50 -1.45
C ASP A 246 18.49 25.57 -0.47
N THR A 247 18.92 25.51 0.79
CA THR A 247 18.51 26.46 1.83
C THR A 247 18.91 27.91 1.55
N ALA A 248 19.84 28.17 0.63
CA ALA A 248 20.22 29.52 0.21
C ALA A 248 19.35 30.05 -0.94
N GLY A 249 18.60 29.19 -1.63
CA GLY A 249 17.59 29.56 -2.60
C GLY A 249 17.63 28.77 -3.89
N LYS A 250 17.11 29.40 -4.96
CA LYS A 250 17.15 28.89 -6.33
C LYS A 250 18.39 29.43 -7.06
N HIS A 251 19.23 28.54 -7.56
CA HIS A 251 20.47 28.90 -8.26
C HIS A 251 20.56 28.23 -9.64
N LYS A 252 20.81 29.01 -10.69
CA LYS A 252 21.00 28.45 -12.04
C LYS A 252 22.22 27.52 -12.07
N VAL A 253 22.08 26.38 -12.72
CA VAL A 253 23.15 25.40 -12.94
C VAL A 253 23.65 25.52 -14.38
N GLU A 254 24.93 25.76 -14.54
CA GLU A 254 25.58 25.86 -15.84
C GLU A 254 25.95 24.48 -16.39
N ASP A 255 25.97 24.32 -17.71
CA ASP A 255 26.26 23.05 -18.40
C ASP A 255 27.59 22.39 -18.00
N ASN A 256 28.56 23.18 -17.54
CA ASN A 256 29.88 22.68 -17.11
C ASN A 256 29.90 22.14 -15.67
N GLN A 257 28.81 22.30 -14.93
CA GLN A 257 28.64 21.77 -13.57
C GLN A 257 27.99 20.38 -13.58
N LEU A 258 27.49 19.94 -14.73
CA LEU A 258 26.92 18.60 -14.97
C LEU A 258 27.98 17.65 -15.58
N PRO A 259 27.89 16.32 -15.33
CA PRO A 259 26.82 15.63 -14.60
C PRO A 259 26.89 15.82 -13.08
N ALA A 260 25.75 15.67 -12.42
CA ALA A 260 25.65 15.71 -10.96
C ALA A 260 24.73 14.59 -10.44
N GLN A 261 24.99 14.12 -9.22
CA GLN A 261 24.08 13.23 -8.52
C GLN A 261 23.01 14.09 -7.84
N THR A 262 21.74 13.90 -8.19
CA THR A 262 20.65 14.76 -7.73
C THR A 262 19.32 14.00 -7.79
N ILE A 263 18.33 14.47 -7.03
CA ILE A 263 16.93 14.11 -7.23
C ILE A 263 16.32 15.19 -8.12
N VAL A 264 15.62 14.80 -9.18
CA VAL A 264 15.05 15.74 -10.15
C VAL A 264 13.58 15.94 -9.87
N ALA A 265 13.17 17.19 -9.71
CA ALA A 265 11.77 17.58 -9.69
C ALA A 265 11.46 18.45 -10.92
N GLU A 266 10.52 18.01 -11.75
CA GLU A 266 9.99 18.80 -12.85
C GLU A 266 9.00 19.82 -12.29
N VAL A 267 9.18 21.08 -12.64
CA VAL A 267 8.34 22.18 -12.19
C VAL A 267 7.73 22.89 -13.37
N CYS A 268 6.41 23.02 -13.34
CA CYS A 268 5.62 23.60 -14.39
C CYS A 268 4.74 24.74 -13.86
N GLY A 269 4.86 25.93 -14.44
CA GLY A 269 4.00 27.07 -14.15
C GLY A 269 2.82 27.19 -15.11
N SER A 270 1.62 27.42 -14.58
CA SER A 270 0.40 27.62 -15.36
C SER A 270 -0.52 28.72 -14.82
N LYS A 271 -1.40 29.21 -15.69
CA LYS A 271 -2.46 30.17 -15.34
C LYS A 271 -3.81 29.50 -15.07
N GLU A 272 -4.02 28.32 -15.64
CA GLU A 272 -5.32 27.66 -15.65
C GLU A 272 -5.13 26.18 -15.34
N LEU A 273 -6.08 25.62 -14.60
CA LEU A 273 -6.16 24.19 -14.33
C LEU A 273 -7.26 23.56 -15.20
N THR A 274 -7.12 22.27 -15.47
CA THR A 274 -8.18 21.41 -15.97
C THR A 274 -9.23 21.16 -14.89
N GLU A 275 -10.36 20.55 -15.28
CA GLU A 275 -11.38 20.07 -14.32
C GLU A 275 -10.82 19.05 -13.30
N THR A 276 -9.71 18.40 -13.63
CA THR A 276 -9.01 17.43 -12.76
C THR A 276 -7.90 18.06 -11.93
N HIS A 277 -7.85 19.41 -11.85
CA HIS A 277 -6.87 20.18 -11.08
C HIS A 277 -5.41 20.05 -11.56
N TYR A 278 -5.17 19.59 -12.79
CA TYR A 278 -3.85 19.59 -13.42
C TYR A 278 -3.64 20.86 -14.24
N PRO A 279 -2.39 21.30 -14.48
CA PRO A 279 -2.13 22.39 -15.41
C PRO A 279 -2.77 22.15 -16.79
N PHE A 280 -3.58 23.09 -17.27
CA PHE A 280 -4.17 22.99 -18.62
C PHE A 280 -3.08 22.99 -19.71
N LYS A 281 -2.05 23.81 -19.48
CA LYS A 281 -0.86 23.87 -20.31
C LYS A 281 0.34 24.24 -19.45
N CYS A 282 1.47 23.60 -19.74
CA CYS A 282 2.73 24.08 -19.21
C CYS A 282 3.30 25.22 -20.04
N ASP A 283 3.32 26.40 -19.46
CA ASP A 283 3.83 27.59 -20.14
C ASP A 283 5.32 27.83 -19.88
N GLN A 284 5.83 27.34 -18.74
CA GLN A 284 7.23 27.45 -18.34
C GLN A 284 7.63 26.18 -17.58
N ASN A 285 8.70 25.53 -18.04
CA ASN A 285 9.27 24.32 -17.45
C ASN A 285 10.64 24.64 -16.84
N GLU A 286 10.81 24.23 -15.58
CA GLU A 286 12.07 24.26 -14.84
C GLU A 286 12.38 22.87 -14.27
N PHE A 287 13.65 22.56 -14.13
CA PHE A 287 14.13 21.34 -13.45
C PHE A 287 14.79 21.75 -12.16
N PHE A 288 14.16 21.40 -11.05
CA PHE A 288 14.68 21.61 -9.71
C PHE A 288 15.55 20.41 -9.34
N LEU A 289 16.84 20.66 -9.21
CA LEU A 289 17.84 19.68 -8.83
C LEU A 289 17.99 19.73 -7.31
N LEU A 290 17.33 18.79 -6.64
CA LEU A 290 17.28 18.62 -5.19
C LEU A 290 18.44 17.73 -4.70
N ASP A 291 18.97 18.04 -3.52
CA ASP A 291 20.15 17.37 -2.94
C ASP A 291 21.32 17.19 -3.94
N TYR A 292 21.68 18.30 -4.57
CA TYR A 292 22.69 18.38 -5.63
C TYR A 292 24.11 18.06 -5.12
N LEU A 293 24.72 17.01 -5.67
CA LEU A 293 26.10 16.61 -5.42
C LEU A 293 26.90 16.63 -6.73
N PRO A 294 27.88 17.55 -6.89
CA PRO A 294 28.70 17.58 -8.10
C PRO A 294 29.53 16.30 -8.21
N THR A 295 29.62 15.71 -9.41
CA THR A 295 30.58 14.64 -9.64
C THR A 295 31.99 15.21 -9.61
N SER A 296 32.85 14.64 -8.76
CA SER A 296 34.26 15.03 -8.72
C SER A 296 34.95 14.49 -9.97
N ASN A 297 35.46 15.39 -10.81
CA ASN A 297 36.45 15.06 -11.85
C ASN A 297 37.82 14.82 -11.23
#